data_AF-A0AB35YWI9-F1
#
_entry.id   AF-A0AB35YWI9-F1
#
_cell.length_a   1.000
_cell.length_b   1.000
_cell.length_c   1.000
_cell.angle_alpha   90.00
_cell.angle_beta   90.00
_cell.angle_gamma   90.00
#
_symmetry.space_group_name_H-M   'P 1'
#
loop_
_entity.id
_entity.type
_entity.pdbx_description
1 polymer ?
#
loop_
_entity_poly.entity_id
_entity_poly.type
_entity_poly.pdbx_seq_one_letter_code
_entity_poly.pdbx_strand_id
1 'polypeptide(L)'
;MVLEIIERIKKNASGESEDCININGVAFQLHCKWRKRVFISISPKQPTLIETTVSTIKKAPLMSIIVRTPQYRIQGARTKTTENLLANKFTPALLHYPFSELRCINKNIAFTATLKKKHIIQLEKMVLYFEALLRTVK
;
A
#
# COMPACT_ATOMS: atom_id res chain seq x y z
N MET A 1 -12.22 13.03 5.45
CA MET A 1 -11.83 11.94 4.53
C MET A 1 -11.29 10.70 5.27
N VAL A 2 -9.98 10.54 5.54
CA VAL A 2 -9.48 9.29 6.19
C VAL A 2 -10.10 9.05 7.59
N LEU A 3 -10.28 10.11 8.38
CA LEU A 3 -10.94 10.03 9.69
C LEU A 3 -12.40 9.54 9.59
N GLU A 4 -13.14 9.94 8.55
CA GLU A 4 -14.52 9.49 8.36
C GLU A 4 -14.58 7.99 8.05
N ILE A 5 -13.66 7.48 7.24
CA ILE A 5 -13.53 6.03 6.99
C ILE A 5 -13.22 5.31 8.31
N ILE A 6 -12.28 5.82 9.10
CA ILE A 6 -11.92 5.26 10.42
C ILE A 6 -13.16 5.19 11.31
N GLU A 7 -13.94 6.26 11.40
CA GLU A 7 -15.16 6.31 12.22
C GLU A 7 -16.24 5.34 11.71
N ARG A 8 -16.44 5.24 10.39
CA ARG A 8 -17.36 4.24 9.79
C ARG A 8 -16.93 2.82 10.14
N ILE A 9 -15.64 2.51 10.08
CA ILE A 9 -15.13 1.18 10.43
C ILE A 9 -15.35 0.90 11.91
N LYS A 10 -15.08 1.86 12.81
CA LYS A 10 -15.31 1.68 14.26
C LYS A 10 -16.77 1.38 14.58
N LYS A 11 -17.70 2.14 13.98
CA LYS A 11 -19.15 2.04 14.25
C LYS A 11 -19.81 0.79 13.67
N ASN A 12 -19.38 0.34 12.48
CA ASN A 12 -20.08 -0.73 11.76
C ASN A 12 -19.35 -2.07 11.86
N ALA A 13 -20.05 -3.17 12.14
CA ALA A 13 -19.46 -4.51 12.24
C ALA A 13 -18.73 -4.93 10.95
N SER A 14 -19.32 -4.63 9.79
CA SER A 14 -18.77 -4.86 8.47
C SER A 14 -19.20 -3.78 7.49
N GLY A 15 -18.51 -3.68 6.36
CA GLY A 15 -18.87 -2.75 5.29
C GLY A 15 -17.73 -2.55 4.30
N GLU A 16 -17.93 -1.59 3.42
CA GLU A 16 -16.90 -1.05 2.54
C GLU A 16 -17.06 0.47 2.43
N SER A 17 -15.96 1.14 2.14
CA SER A 17 -15.91 2.58 1.97
C SER A 17 -14.82 2.91 0.98
N GLU A 18 -15.11 3.89 0.15
CA GLU A 18 -14.20 4.38 -0.86
C GLU A 18 -14.10 5.90 -0.73
N ASP A 19 -12.91 6.44 -0.91
CA ASP A 19 -12.65 7.87 -0.87
C ASP A 19 -11.53 8.25 -1.85
N CYS A 20 -11.52 9.51 -2.28
CA CYS A 20 -10.57 10.02 -3.26
C CYS A 20 -9.52 10.87 -2.57
N ILE A 21 -8.30 10.39 -2.46
CA ILE A 21 -7.19 11.16 -1.89
C ILE A 21 -6.33 11.75 -3.00
N ASN A 22 -5.90 12.99 -2.85
CA ASN A 22 -4.95 13.61 -3.78
C ASN A 22 -3.54 13.49 -3.20
N ILE A 23 -2.63 12.86 -3.94
CA ILE A 23 -1.22 12.75 -3.57
C ILE A 23 -0.39 13.35 -4.71
N ASN A 24 0.33 14.42 -4.40
CA ASN A 24 1.20 15.14 -5.36
C ASN A 24 0.48 15.57 -6.65
N GLY A 25 -0.78 15.97 -6.57
CA GLY A 25 -1.57 16.38 -7.74
C GLY A 25 -2.20 15.22 -8.52
N VAL A 26 -1.94 13.98 -8.13
CA VAL A 26 -2.53 12.78 -8.73
C VAL A 26 -3.66 12.27 -7.83
N ALA A 27 -4.81 11.98 -8.44
CA ALA A 27 -5.95 11.40 -7.73
C ALA A 27 -5.73 9.90 -7.51
N PHE A 28 -5.85 9.48 -6.26
CA PHE A 28 -5.85 8.08 -5.81
C PHE A 28 -7.20 7.73 -5.19
N GLN A 29 -7.58 6.47 -5.34
CA GLN A 29 -8.71 5.83 -4.71
C GLN A 29 -8.21 5.09 -3.47
N LEU A 30 -8.70 5.48 -2.29
CA LEU A 30 -8.55 4.73 -1.06
C LEU A 30 -9.80 3.88 -0.88
N HIS A 31 -9.66 2.57 -1.03
CA HIS A 31 -10.73 1.60 -0.82
C HIS A 31 -10.45 0.77 0.44
N CYS A 32 -11.43 0.72 1.34
CA CYS A 32 -11.39 -0.05 2.57
C CYS A 32 -12.58 -1.00 2.64
N LYS A 33 -12.33 -2.30 2.82
CA LYS A 33 -13.37 -3.31 3.02
C LYS A 33 -13.15 -4.03 4.36
N TRP A 34 -14.18 -4.11 5.20
CA TRP A 34 -14.04 -4.69 6.54
C TRP A 34 -15.11 -5.70 6.93
N ARG A 35 -14.65 -6.72 7.66
CA ARG A 35 -15.44 -7.62 8.51
C ARG A 35 -14.63 -7.83 9.81
N LYS A 36 -13.98 -8.99 9.97
CA LYS A 36 -13.04 -9.26 11.08
C LYS A 36 -11.71 -8.49 10.94
N ARG A 37 -11.28 -8.28 9.69
CA ARG A 37 -10.09 -7.52 9.32
C ARG A 37 -10.51 -6.44 8.32
N VAL A 38 -9.67 -5.43 8.20
CA VAL A 38 -9.82 -4.33 7.25
C VAL A 38 -8.80 -4.54 6.15
N PHE A 39 -9.28 -4.80 4.94
CA PHE A 39 -8.48 -4.77 3.73
C PHE A 39 -8.42 -3.33 3.22
N ILE A 40 -7.23 -2.87 2.88
CA ILE A 40 -6.94 -1.50 2.46
C ILE A 40 -6.28 -1.57 1.10
N SER A 41 -6.72 -0.74 0.17
CA SER A 41 -6.13 -0.55 -1.16
C SER A 41 -6.03 0.94 -1.46
N ILE A 42 -4.87 1.37 -1.93
CA ILE A 42 -4.61 2.72 -2.44
C ILE A 42 -4.10 2.57 -3.87
N SER A 43 -4.84 3.08 -4.85
CA SER A 43 -4.51 2.94 -6.27
C SER A 43 -4.84 4.22 -7.05
N PRO A 44 -4.08 4.58 -8.10
CA PRO A 44 -4.39 5.74 -8.94
C PRO A 44 -5.78 5.62 -9.59
N LYS A 45 -6.49 6.74 -9.78
CA LYS A 45 -7.88 6.75 -10.29
C LYS A 45 -8.05 6.56 -11.81
N GLN A 46 -6.99 6.43 -12.61
CA GLN A 46 -7.09 6.16 -14.06
C GLN A 46 -5.88 5.35 -14.58
N PRO A 47 -6.06 4.53 -15.64
CA PRO A 47 -4.96 3.85 -16.31
C PRO A 47 -4.43 4.72 -17.46
N THR A 48 -3.13 5.02 -17.48
CA THR A 48 -2.48 5.42 -18.73
C THR A 48 -2.07 4.15 -19.47
N LEU A 49 -2.65 4.00 -20.66
CA LEU A 49 -2.58 2.85 -21.55
C LEU A 49 -1.13 2.47 -21.94
N ILE A 50 -0.94 1.16 -22.11
CA ILE A 50 0.16 0.44 -22.80
C ILE A 50 1.51 0.39 -22.05
N GLU A 51 1.68 -0.65 -21.22
CA GLU A 51 2.81 -1.60 -21.22
C GLU A 51 2.67 -2.59 -20.04
N THR A 52 2.61 -3.88 -20.35
CA THR A 52 2.15 -5.01 -19.53
C THR A 52 3.12 -5.52 -18.47
N THR A 53 4.03 -4.68 -17.98
CA THR A 53 4.94 -5.07 -16.89
C THR A 53 4.37 -4.70 -15.53
N VAL A 54 3.80 -5.70 -14.86
CA VAL A 54 3.39 -5.61 -13.46
C VAL A 54 4.52 -6.16 -12.60
N SER A 55 4.99 -5.36 -11.64
CA SER A 55 5.95 -5.81 -10.65
C SER A 55 5.42 -5.58 -9.24
N THR A 56 5.57 -6.57 -8.36
CA THR A 56 5.06 -6.52 -6.99
C THR A 56 6.20 -6.69 -6.00
N ILE A 57 6.28 -5.80 -5.02
CA ILE A 57 7.18 -5.87 -3.89
C ILE A 57 6.39 -6.31 -2.67
N LYS A 58 6.80 -7.41 -2.04
CA LYS A 58 6.20 -7.90 -0.80
C LYS A 58 7.24 -8.48 0.14
N LYS A 59 6.86 -8.61 1.42
CA LYS A 59 7.71 -9.26 2.42
C LYS A 59 7.96 -10.74 2.06
N ALA A 60 9.20 -11.18 2.11
CA ALA A 60 9.58 -12.57 1.88
C ALA A 60 9.29 -13.40 3.15
N PRO A 61 8.47 -14.47 3.06
CA PRO A 61 8.03 -15.21 4.25
C PRO A 61 9.10 -16.11 4.89
N LEU A 62 10.09 -16.59 4.13
CA LEU A 62 11.03 -17.64 4.57
C LEU A 62 12.43 -17.13 4.95
N MET A 63 12.94 -16.09 4.28
CA MET A 63 14.33 -15.63 4.51
C MET A 63 14.51 -14.73 5.73
N SER A 64 13.44 -14.13 6.26
CA SER A 64 13.51 -13.28 7.46
C SER A 64 13.70 -14.05 8.77
N ILE A 65 13.68 -15.39 8.73
CA ILE A 65 13.95 -16.25 9.89
C ILE A 65 15.46 -16.51 10.03
N ILE A 66 16.17 -16.61 8.91
CA ILE A 66 17.61 -16.92 8.86
C ILE A 66 18.43 -15.64 9.02
N VAL A 67 18.01 -14.56 8.37
CA VAL A 67 18.65 -13.24 8.46
C VAL A 67 17.74 -12.38 9.33
N ARG A 68 18.23 -11.83 10.45
CA ARG A 68 17.44 -11.02 11.42
C ARG A 68 16.93 -9.69 10.84
N THR A 69 16.87 -9.54 9.53
CA THR A 69 16.42 -8.37 8.79
C THR A 69 15.26 -8.72 7.85
N PRO A 70 14.27 -7.82 7.67
CA PRO A 70 13.18 -8.05 6.73
C PRO A 70 13.73 -8.18 5.31
N GLN A 71 13.49 -9.34 4.70
CA GLN A 71 13.82 -9.59 3.30
C GLN A 71 12.58 -9.27 2.45
N TYR A 72 12.78 -8.59 1.32
CA TYR A 72 11.71 -8.26 0.37
C TYR A 72 11.92 -9.01 -0.93
N ARG A 73 10.83 -9.41 -1.57
CA ARG A 73 10.85 -10.06 -2.88
C ARG A 73 10.17 -9.19 -3.92
N ILE A 74 10.85 -8.96 -5.04
CA ILE A 74 10.23 -8.48 -6.29
C ILE A 74 9.69 -9.70 -7.03
N GLN A 75 8.42 -9.67 -7.39
CA GLN A 75 7.81 -10.57 -8.38
C GLN A 75 7.58 -9.77 -9.66
N GLY A 76 7.98 -10.29 -10.81
CA GLY A 76 7.92 -9.57 -12.09
C GLY A 76 9.25 -8.94 -12.46
N ALA A 77 9.22 -7.95 -13.37
CA ALA A 77 10.42 -7.31 -13.88
C ALA A 77 11.12 -6.46 -12.81
N ARG A 78 12.43 -6.62 -12.67
CA ARG A 78 13.26 -5.67 -11.92
C ARG A 78 13.52 -4.47 -12.81
N THR A 79 12.92 -3.34 -12.47
CA THR A 79 13.09 -2.05 -13.13
C THR A 79 13.75 -1.06 -12.17
N LYS A 80 14.27 0.04 -12.71
CA LYS A 80 14.80 1.15 -11.89
C LYS A 80 13.79 1.61 -10.83
N THR A 81 12.50 1.67 -11.19
CA THR A 81 11.43 2.02 -10.25
C THR A 81 11.29 1.01 -9.11
N THR A 82 11.32 -0.29 -9.38
CA THR A 82 11.20 -1.30 -8.33
C THR A 82 12.41 -1.33 -7.40
N GLU A 83 13.61 -1.06 -7.93
CA GLU A 83 14.83 -0.93 -7.11
C GLU A 83 14.77 0.34 -6.25
N ASN A 84 14.32 1.47 -6.81
CA ASN A 84 14.14 2.73 -6.07
C ASN A 84 13.07 2.60 -4.98
N LEU A 85 12.01 1.83 -5.22
CA LEU A 85 11.03 1.48 -4.20
C LEU A 85 11.66 0.65 -3.08
N LEU A 86 12.44 -0.38 -3.39
CA LEU A 86 13.12 -1.19 -2.36
C LEU A 86 14.09 -0.38 -1.50
N ALA A 87 14.85 0.52 -2.11
CA ALA A 87 15.79 1.38 -1.41
C ALA A 87 15.12 2.50 -0.58
N ASN A 88 13.82 2.73 -0.78
CA ASN A 88 13.12 3.81 -0.11
C ASN A 88 12.87 3.52 1.38
N LYS A 89 13.18 4.50 2.25
CA LYS A 89 13.00 4.38 3.70
C LYS A 89 11.56 4.13 4.16
N PHE A 90 10.55 4.49 3.36
CA PHE A 90 9.15 4.28 3.68
C PHE A 90 8.62 2.90 3.27
N THR A 91 9.32 2.21 2.35
CA THR A 91 8.93 0.88 1.90
C THR A 91 8.91 -0.14 3.03
N PRO A 92 9.92 -0.23 3.92
CA PRO A 92 9.85 -1.09 5.09
C PRO A 92 8.67 -0.80 6.02
N ALA A 93 8.33 0.48 6.22
CA ALA A 93 7.23 0.88 7.08
C ALA A 93 5.87 0.45 6.51
N LEU A 94 5.70 0.53 5.18
CA LEU A 94 4.50 0.08 4.48
C LEU A 94 4.43 -1.45 4.38
N LEU A 95 5.56 -2.13 4.21
CA LEU A 95 5.63 -3.59 4.08
C LEU A 95 5.69 -4.32 5.43
N HIS A 96 5.69 -3.59 6.54
CA HIS A 96 5.59 -4.16 7.88
C HIS A 96 4.21 -4.77 8.16
N TYR A 97 3.18 -4.25 7.50
CA TYR A 97 1.80 -4.64 7.77
C TYR A 97 1.45 -6.03 7.20
N PRO A 98 0.50 -6.77 7.81
CA PRO A 98 0.06 -8.05 7.27
C PRO A 98 -0.49 -7.94 5.85
N PHE A 99 -0.14 -8.90 4.99
CA PHE A 99 -0.59 -8.98 3.59
C PHE A 99 -0.37 -7.68 2.81
N SER A 100 0.71 -6.96 3.13
CA SER A 100 1.05 -5.72 2.44
C SER A 100 1.85 -5.98 1.17
N GLU A 101 1.57 -5.20 0.14
CA GLU A 101 2.34 -5.19 -1.10
C GLU A 101 2.34 -3.81 -1.74
N LEU A 102 3.44 -3.49 -2.41
CA LEU A 102 3.54 -2.37 -3.35
C LEU A 102 3.51 -2.94 -4.75
N ARG A 103 2.61 -2.44 -5.60
CA ARG A 103 2.46 -2.87 -6.99
C ARG A 103 2.84 -1.72 -7.91
N CYS A 104 3.81 -1.96 -8.77
CA CYS A 104 4.12 -1.07 -9.88
C CYS A 104 3.32 -1.53 -11.10
N ILE A 105 2.40 -0.68 -11.58
CA ILE A 105 1.50 -0.95 -12.70
C ILE A 105 1.57 0.26 -13.63
N ASN A 106 2.12 0.11 -14.83
CA ASN A 106 2.19 1.16 -15.86
C ASN A 106 2.74 2.50 -15.31
N LYS A 107 3.94 2.47 -14.69
CA LYS A 107 4.58 3.62 -14.02
C LYS A 107 3.84 4.19 -12.80
N ASN A 108 2.67 3.67 -12.47
CA ASN A 108 1.97 4.00 -11.25
C ASN A 108 2.31 3.02 -10.14
N ILE A 109 2.18 3.48 -8.90
CA ILE A 109 2.41 2.69 -7.72
C ILE A 109 1.08 2.56 -6.98
N ALA A 110 0.70 1.34 -6.65
CA ALA A 110 -0.44 1.03 -5.79
C ALA A 110 0.05 0.33 -4.52
N PHE A 111 -0.72 0.43 -3.45
CA PHE A 111 -0.43 -0.18 -2.16
C PHE A 111 -1.64 -0.93 -1.65
N THR A 112 -1.44 -2.13 -1.12
CA THR A 112 -2.46 -2.83 -0.36
C THR A 112 -1.91 -3.30 0.98
N ALA A 113 -2.78 -3.47 1.96
CA ALA A 113 -2.45 -4.03 3.26
C ALA A 113 -3.69 -4.55 3.99
N THR A 114 -3.46 -5.27 5.08
CA THR A 114 -4.53 -5.73 5.98
C THR A 114 -4.27 -5.30 7.42
N LEU A 115 -5.28 -4.73 8.07
CA LEU A 115 -5.27 -4.39 9.49
C LEU A 115 -6.27 -5.22 10.29
N LYS A 116 -5.96 -5.43 11.57
CA LYS A 116 -7.01 -5.78 12.56
C LYS A 116 -7.85 -4.53 12.78
N LYS A 117 -9.17 -4.71 12.91
CA LYS A 117 -10.11 -3.60 13.11
C LYS A 117 -9.72 -2.68 14.30
N LYS A 118 -9.24 -3.25 15.41
CA LYS A 118 -8.76 -2.51 16.59
C LYS A 118 -7.55 -1.60 16.33
N HIS A 119 -6.82 -1.79 15.24
CA HIS A 119 -5.65 -0.99 14.85
C HIS A 119 -5.95 -0.04 13.70
N ILE A 120 -7.22 0.22 13.38
CA ILE A 120 -7.60 1.02 12.21
C ILE A 120 -7.05 2.45 12.23
N ILE A 121 -6.69 2.98 13.41
CA ILE A 121 -6.02 4.29 13.53
C ILE A 121 -4.65 4.32 12.78
N GLN A 122 -4.07 3.16 12.49
CA GLN A 122 -2.85 3.05 11.68
C GLN A 122 -3.09 3.35 10.19
N LEU A 123 -4.35 3.39 9.71
CA LEU A 123 -4.68 3.73 8.33
C LEU A 123 -4.15 5.12 7.95
N GLU A 124 -4.25 6.10 8.86
CA GLU A 124 -3.70 7.44 8.65
C GLU A 124 -2.18 7.40 8.43
N LYS A 125 -1.46 6.65 9.28
CA LYS A 125 -0.01 6.45 9.12
C LYS A 125 0.34 5.76 7.81
N MET A 126 -0.45 4.77 7.38
CA MET A 126 -0.26 4.11 6.09
C MET A 126 -0.39 5.08 4.92
N VAL A 127 -1.43 5.93 4.93
CA VAL A 127 -1.64 6.94 3.89
C VAL A 127 -0.46 7.94 3.86
N LEU A 128 -0.02 8.41 5.03
CA LEU A 128 1.12 9.33 5.14
C LEU A 128 2.43 8.71 4.65
N TYR A 129 2.72 7.45 5.01
CA TYR A 129 3.91 6.76 4.51
C TYR A 129 3.85 6.51 3.02
N PHE A 130 2.66 6.21 2.49
CA PHE A 130 2.47 6.02 1.06
C PHE A 130 2.68 7.33 0.29
N GLU A 131 2.14 8.44 0.77
CA GLU A 131 2.39 9.76 0.21
C GLU A 131 3.89 10.11 0.23
N ALA A 132 4.57 9.88 1.36
CA ALA A 132 5.99 10.17 1.49
C ALA A 132 6.86 9.28 0.59
N LEU A 133 6.48 8.01 0.40
CA LEU A 133 7.09 7.10 -0.57
C LEU A 133 6.98 7.68 -1.99
N LEU A 134 5.79 8.09 -2.42
CA LEU A 134 5.56 8.63 -3.76
C LEU A 134 6.31 9.94 -4.03
N ARG A 135 6.53 10.77 -2.99
CA ARG A 135 7.35 11.99 -3.10
C ARG A 135 8.85 11.73 -3.26
N THR A 136 9.33 10.57 -2.82
CA THR A 136 10.76 10.29 -2.69
C THR A 136 11.26 9.24 -3.66
N VAL A 137 10.37 8.43 -4.24
CA VAL A 137 10.71 7.53 -5.34
C VAL A 137 10.82 8.33 -6.64
N LYS A 138 12.04 8.52 -7.13
CA LYS A 138 12.38 9.19 -8.39
C LYS A 138 12.65 8.19 -9.50
#